data_AF-A0A367EHY1-F1
#
_entry.id   AF-A0A367EHY1-F1
#
_cell.length_a   1.000
_cell.length_b   1.000
_cell.length_c   1.000
_cell.angle_alpha   90.00
_cell.angle_beta   90.00
_cell.angle_gamma   90.00
#
_symmetry.space_group_name_H-M   'P 1'
#
loop_
_entity.id
_entity.type
_entity.pdbx_description
1 polymer ?
#
loop_
_entity_poly.entity_id
_entity_poly.type
_entity_poly.pdbx_seq_one_letter_code
_entity_poly.pdbx_strand_id
1 'polypeptide(L)' 'MDKAVKAGNAPAMGDVRQMGEGDTVWLEPAIRESKDWCRYVDAVRHAVNRGADVRWLRG' A
#
# COMPACT_ATOMS: atom_id res chain seq x y z
N MET A 1 9.40 -2.18 -7.93
CA MET A 1 8.85 -0.84 -8.23
C MET A 1 8.09 -0.35 -7.01
N ASP A 2 8.24 0.92 -6.67
CA ASP A 2 7.70 1.46 -5.42
C ASP A 2 6.35 2.13 -5.64
N LYS A 3 5.42 1.94 -4.70
CA LYS A 3 4.10 2.59 -4.70
C LYS A 3 3.81 3.21 -3.35
N ALA A 4 3.43 4.48 -3.36
CA ALA A 4 3.04 5.20 -2.14
C ALA A 4 1.52 5.30 -2.03
N VAL A 5 0.96 4.83 -0.92
CA VAL A 5 -0.46 4.94 -0.57
C VAL A 5 -0.62 6.13 0.37
N LYS A 6 -1.13 7.25 -0.17
CA LYS A 6 -1.37 8.51 0.57
C LYS A 6 -2.87 8.81 0.66
N ALA A 7 -3.31 9.49 1.71
CA ALA A 7 -4.73 9.72 1.98
C ALA A 7 -5.48 10.43 0.84
N GLY A 8 -4.80 11.35 0.13
CA GLY A 8 -5.36 12.07 -1.03
C GLY A 8 -4.84 11.61 -2.39
N ASN A 9 -3.88 10.69 -2.44
CA ASN A 9 -3.27 10.22 -3.68
C ASN A 9 -2.79 8.79 -3.50
N ALA A 10 -3.73 7.85 -3.61
CA ALA A 10 -3.47 6.44 -3.49
C ALA A 10 -3.58 5.75 -4.85
N PRO A 11 -2.67 4.81 -5.17
CA PRO A 11 -2.69 4.05 -6.41
C PRO A 11 -3.93 3.16 -6.48
N ALA A 12 -4.30 2.72 -7.68
CA ALA A 12 -5.38 1.75 -7.83
C ALA A 12 -5.07 0.49 -7.00
N MET A 13 -6.07 -0.01 -6.25
CA MET A 13 -5.87 -1.20 -5.41
C MET A 13 -5.48 -2.44 -6.22
N GLY A 14 -5.88 -2.51 -7.50
CA GLY A 14 -5.42 -3.55 -8.42
C GLY A 14 -3.91 -3.55 -8.61
N ASP A 15 -3.31 -2.38 -8.76
CA ASP A 15 -1.86 -2.22 -8.88
C ASP A 15 -1.16 -2.69 -7.60
N VAL A 16 -1.69 -2.31 -6.43
CA VAL A 16 -1.14 -2.74 -5.13
C VAL A 16 -1.17 -4.26 -5.01
N ARG A 17 -2.29 -4.90 -5.38
CA ARG A 17 -2.41 -6.37 -5.35
C ARG A 17 -1.44 -7.10 -6.28
N GLN A 18 -0.99 -6.45 -7.36
CA GLN A 18 -0.05 -7.06 -8.31
C GLN A 18 1.40 -7.02 -7.83
N MET A 19 1.73 -6.17 -6.86
CA MET A 19 3.07 -6.06 -6.29
C MET A 19 3.52 -7.38 -5.66
N GLY A 20 4.83 -7.62 -5.64
CA GLY A 20 5.43 -8.85 -5.10
C GLY A 20 6.89 -8.65 -4.70
N GLU A 21 7.65 -9.74 -4.69
CA GLU A 21 9.07 -9.73 -4.31
C GLU A 21 9.87 -8.64 -5.02
N GLY A 22 10.63 -7.85 -4.23
CA GLY A 22 11.41 -6.72 -4.71
C GLY A 22 10.63 -5.40 -4.87
N ASP A 23 9.31 -5.40 -4.66
CA ASP A 23 8.49 -4.19 -4.61
C ASP A 23 8.34 -3.68 -3.17
N THR A 24 8.11 -2.38 -3.01
CA THR A 24 7.81 -1.77 -1.69
C THR A 24 6.55 -0.92 -1.74
N VAL A 25 5.62 -1.21 -0.83
CA VAL A 25 4.46 -0.36 -0.55
C VAL A 25 4.81 0.61 0.58
N TRP A 26 4.74 1.91 0.28
CA TRP A 26 4.96 2.99 1.24
C TRP A 26 3.62 3.54 1.73
N LEU A 27 3.34 3.41 3.04
CA LEU A 27 2.10 3.86 3.65
C LEU A 27 2.29 5.22 4.34
N GLU A 28 1.51 6.21 3.95
CA GLU A 28 1.42 7.47 4.71
C GLU A 28 0.59 7.27 5.99
N PRO A 29 1.00 7.76 7.17
CA PRO A 29 0.23 7.58 8.40
C PRO A 29 -1.24 8.02 8.30
N ALA A 30 -1.49 9.13 7.61
CA ALA A 30 -2.83 9.69 7.40
C ALA A 30 -3.77 8.79 6.58
N ILE A 31 -3.25 7.76 5.88
CA ILE A 31 -4.10 6.82 5.12
C ILE A 31 -5.11 6.09 6.03
N ARG A 32 -4.82 6.00 7.34
CA ARG A 32 -5.72 5.38 8.33
C ARG A 32 -7.02 6.14 8.51
N GLU A 33 -7.06 7.41 8.14
CA GLU A 33 -8.25 8.27 8.19
C GLU A 33 -9.09 8.15 6.90
N SER A 34 -8.56 7.50 5.86
CA SER A 34 -9.29 7.26 4.63
C SER A 34 -10.44 6.28 4.87
N LYS A 35 -11.62 6.59 4.31
CA LYS A 35 -12.77 5.68 4.26
C LYS A 35 -12.46 4.33 3.60
N ASP A 36 -11.43 4.30 2.73
CA ASP A 36 -11.01 3.11 2.01
C ASP A 36 -9.86 2.37 2.72
N TRP A 37 -9.49 2.79 3.94
CA TRP A 37 -8.36 2.21 4.68
C TRP A 37 -8.40 0.69 4.74
N CYS A 38 -9.52 0.10 5.18
CA CYS A 38 -9.65 -1.36 5.28
C CYS A 38 -9.47 -2.06 3.92
N ARG A 39 -9.86 -1.42 2.81
CA ARG A 39 -9.66 -1.97 1.46
C ARG A 39 -8.20 -1.90 1.02
N TYR A 40 -7.47 -0.86 1.43
CA TYR A 40 -6.03 -0.79 1.23
C TYR A 40 -5.28 -1.81 2.07
N VAL A 41 -5.69 -2.04 3.33
CA VAL A 41 -5.11 -3.10 4.16
C VAL A 41 -5.23 -4.46 3.48
N ASP A 42 -6.40 -4.77 2.90
CA ASP A 42 -6.61 -6.00 2.12
C ASP A 42 -5.68 -6.07 0.89
N ALA A 43 -5.59 -5.00 0.10
CA ALA A 43 -4.71 -4.95 -1.07
C ALA A 43 -3.23 -5.12 -0.69
N VAL A 44 -2.80 -4.50 0.42
CA VAL A 44 -1.44 -4.62 0.95
C VAL A 44 -1.15 -6.04 1.45
N ARG A 45 -2.12 -6.68 2.12
CA ARG A 45 -1.98 -8.09 2.53
C ARG A 45 -1.73 -9.00 1.31
N HIS A 46 -2.42 -8.76 0.20
CA HIS A 46 -2.17 -9.49 -1.05
C HIS A 46 -0.75 -9.28 -1.58
N ALA A 47 -0.24 -8.04 -1.57
CA ALA A 47 1.12 -7.72 -1.97
C ALA A 47 2.17 -8.43 -1.08
N VAL A 48 1.97 -8.39 0.25
CA VAL A 48 2.85 -9.07 1.22
C VAL A 48 2.89 -10.57 0.99
N ASN A 49 1.75 -11.20 0.76
CA ASN A 49 1.68 -12.64 0.44
C ASN A 49 2.43 -13.01 -0.86
N ARG A 50 2.73 -12.03 -1.72
CA ARG A 50 3.52 -12.17 -2.95
C ARG A 50 4.99 -11.77 -2.76
N GLY A 51 5.40 -11.41 -1.55
CA GLY A 51 6.77 -11.06 -1.20
C GLY A 51 7.08 -9.56 -1.21
N ALA A 52 6.08 -8.68 -1.36
CA ALA A 52 6.33 -7.23 -1.31
C ALA A 52 6.65 -6.77 0.11
N ASP A 53 7.56 -5.80 0.22
CA ASP A 53 7.85 -5.09 1.47
C ASP A 53 6.78 -4.02 1.74
N VAL A 54 6.52 -3.76 3.03
CA VAL A 54 5.62 -2.69 3.46
C VAL A 54 6.32 -1.81 4.48
N ARG A 55 6.33 -0.51 4.23
CA ARG A 55 7.01 0.48 5.08
C ARG A 55 6.10 1.68 5.32
N TRP A 56 6.25 2.30 6.48
CA TRP A 56 5.62 3.59 6.75
C TRP A 56 6.51 4.71 6.19
N LEU A 57 5.91 5.66 5.47
CA LEU A 57 6.55 6.93 5.17
C LEU A 57 6.85 7.63 6.49
N ARG A 58 8.12 7.95 6.73
CA ARG A 58 8.51 8.87 7.78
C ARG A 58 8.43 10.28 7.19
N GLY A 59 7.61 11.13 7.81
CA GLY A 59 7.61 12.57 7.55
C GLY A 59 8.87 13.22 8.07
#